data_AF-A0A350PBU0-F1
#
_entry.id   AF-A0A350PBU0-F1
#
_cell.length_a   1.000
_cell.length_b   1.000
_cell.length_c   1.000
_cell.angle_alpha   90.00
_cell.angle_beta   90.00
_cell.angle_gamma   90.00
#
_symmetry.space_group_name_H-M   'P 1'
#
loop_
_entity.id
_entity.type
_entity.pdbx_description
1 polymer ?
#
loop_
_entity_poly.entity_id
_entity_poly.type
_entity_poly.pdbx_seq_one_letter_code
_entity_poly.pdbx_strand_id
1 'polypeptide(L)'
;MKQTEAECLVVASEECAELTKECMKILRFGMSDEHKKNLINEMGDVQCMLDLLGDYFNISSDNILEASTTKREKLKKYSNLIGDK
;
A
#
# COMPACT_ATOMS: atom_id res chain seq x y z
N MET A 1 -5.18 -23.86 2.43
CA MET A 1 -4.16 -22.78 2.41
C MET A 1 -2.82 -23.43 2.71
N LYS A 2 -1.84 -23.27 1.82
CA LYS A 2 -0.46 -23.68 2.06
C LYS A 2 0.15 -22.81 3.15
N GLN A 3 1.17 -23.32 3.85
CA GLN A 3 1.86 -22.55 4.88
C GLN A 3 2.42 -21.22 4.34
N THR A 4 2.98 -21.24 3.14
CA THR A 4 3.54 -20.07 2.46
C THR A 4 2.49 -19.03 2.09
N GLU A 5 1.26 -19.45 1.74
CA GLU A 5 0.15 -18.52 1.49
C GLU A 5 -0.27 -17.82 2.78
N ALA A 6 -0.30 -18.54 3.91
CA ALA A 6 -0.60 -17.97 5.21
C ALA A 6 0.50 -16.99 5.67
N GLU A 7 1.76 -17.36 5.49
CA GLU A 7 2.91 -16.51 5.79
C GLU A 7 2.87 -15.21 4.95
N CYS A 8 2.61 -15.31 3.65
CA CYS A 8 2.47 -14.15 2.77
C CYS A 8 1.37 -13.19 3.25
N LEU A 9 0.22 -13.72 3.67
CA LEU A 9 -0.87 -12.90 4.24
C LEU A 9 -0.49 -12.24 5.57
N VAL A 10 0.23 -12.95 6.44
CA VAL A 10 0.69 -12.41 7.73
C VAL A 10 1.67 -11.28 7.51
N VAL A 11 2.73 -11.50 6.73
CA VAL A 11 3.76 -10.49 6.47
C VAL A 11 3.15 -9.27 5.76
N ALA A 12 2.29 -9.48 4.75
CA ALA A 12 1.62 -8.35 4.09
C ALA A 12 0.78 -7.50 5.05
N SER A 13 0.15 -8.14 6.04
CA SER A 13 -0.61 -7.45 7.08
C SER A 13 0.29 -6.67 8.02
N GLU A 14 1.47 -7.18 8.35
CA GLU A 14 2.48 -6.51 9.17
C GLU A 14 2.98 -5.24 8.46
N GLU A 15 3.38 -5.33 7.18
CA GLU A 15 3.86 -4.17 6.41
C GLU A 15 2.78 -3.09 6.25
N CYS A 16 1.51 -3.48 6.09
CA CYS A 16 0.41 -2.52 6.06
C CYS A 16 0.22 -1.80 7.41
N ALA A 17 0.45 -2.48 8.52
CA ALA A 17 0.40 -1.88 9.85
C ALA A 17 1.58 -0.91 10.08
N GLU A 18 2.76 -1.25 9.57
CA GLU A 18 3.96 -0.40 9.63
C GLU A 18 3.77 0.89 8.81
N LEU A 19 3.28 0.78 7.57
CA LEU A 19 2.93 1.94 6.73
C LEU A 19 1.86 2.82 7.40
N THR A 20 0.85 2.20 8.02
CA THR A 20 -0.17 2.93 8.77
C THR A 20 0.45 3.69 9.95
N LYS A 21 1.34 3.05 10.71
CA LYS A 21 2.06 3.64 11.85
C LYS A 21 2.87 4.85 11.41
N GLU A 22 3.59 4.76 10.30
CA GLU A 22 4.39 5.89 9.78
C GLU A 22 3.50 7.04 9.26
N CYS A 23 2.41 6.73 8.56
CA CYS A 23 1.39 7.73 8.19
C CYS A 23 0.87 8.49 9.43
N MET A 24 0.57 7.78 10.52
CA MET A 24 0.07 8.40 11.76
C MET A 24 1.13 9.26 12.45
N LYS A 25 2.40 8.87 12.44
CA LYS A 25 3.50 9.71 12.95
C LYS A 25 3.61 10.99 12.15
N ILE A 26 3.58 10.94 10.82
CA ILE A 26 3.63 12.13 9.96
C ILE A 26 2.47 13.08 10.25
N LEU A 27 1.25 12.55 10.42
CA LEU A 27 0.10 13.38 10.77
C LEU A 27 0.24 14.04 12.14
N ARG A 28 0.88 13.38 13.11
CA ARG A 28 1.03 13.87 14.48
C ARG A 28 2.21 14.83 14.64
N PHE A 29 3.33 14.55 14.00
CA PHE A 29 4.62 15.21 14.23
C PHE A 29 5.08 16.07 13.04
N GLY A 30 4.41 15.96 11.89
CA GLY A 30 4.78 16.63 10.66
C GLY A 30 5.76 15.84 9.80
N MET A 31 6.01 16.32 8.57
CA MET A 31 6.96 15.72 7.65
C MET A 31 8.39 16.15 7.99
N SER A 32 9.32 15.19 8.06
CA SER A 32 10.76 15.37 8.23
C SER A 32 11.53 14.46 7.25
N ASP A 33 12.84 14.66 7.10
CA ASP A 33 13.66 13.79 6.25
C ASP A 33 13.66 12.33 6.75
N GLU A 34 13.65 12.14 8.08
CA GLU A 34 13.52 10.83 8.70
C GLU A 34 12.17 10.19 8.38
N HIS A 35 11.07 10.92 8.57
CA HIS A 35 9.73 10.41 8.27
C HIS A 35 9.54 10.14 6.77
N LYS A 36 10.12 10.97 5.90
CA LYS A 36 10.10 10.74 4.45
C LYS A 36 10.85 9.47 4.07
N LYS A 37 12.03 9.25 4.66
CA LYS A 37 12.81 8.03 4.45
C LYS A 37 12.04 6.79 4.92
N ASN A 38 11.47 6.84 6.12
CA ASN A 38 10.68 5.73 6.65
C ASN A 38 9.46 5.47 5.76
N LEU A 39 8.71 6.51 5.38
CA LEU A 39 7.56 6.37 4.49
C LEU A 39 7.93 5.69 3.16
N ILE A 40 9.08 6.03 2.56
CA ILE A 40 9.55 5.38 1.34
C ILE A 40 9.82 3.88 1.56
N ASN A 41 10.45 3.53 2.69
CA ASN A 41 10.72 2.13 3.03
C ASN A 41 9.40 1.35 3.18
N GLU A 42 8.50 1.83 4.05
CA GLU A 42 7.22 1.14 4.31
C GLU A 42 6.34 1.04 3.06
N MET A 43 6.36 2.05 2.19
CA MET A 43 5.68 1.99 0.88
C MET A 43 6.29 0.93 -0.04
N GLY A 44 7.62 0.78 0.00
CA GLY A 44 8.34 -0.24 -0.77
C GLY A 44 8.05 -1.65 -0.27
N ASP A 45 8.01 -1.86 1.04
CA ASP A 45 7.71 -3.14 1.66
C ASP A 45 6.27 -3.58 1.33
N VAL A 46 5.29 -2.66 1.43
CA VAL A 46 3.91 -2.93 0.99
C VAL A 46 3.83 -3.23 -0.51
N GLN A 47 4.56 -2.49 -1.36
CA GLN A 47 4.57 -2.76 -2.81
C GLN A 47 5.10 -4.17 -3.11
N CYS A 48 6.21 -4.56 -2.49
CA CYS A 48 6.77 -5.92 -2.59
C CYS A 48 5.74 -6.97 -2.18
N MET A 49 5.03 -6.74 -1.07
CA MET A 49 4.02 -7.67 -0.58
C MET A 49 2.77 -7.73 -1.48
N LEU A 50 2.38 -6.65 -2.16
CA LEU A 50 1.30 -6.68 -3.15
C LEU A 50 1.66 -7.56 -4.36
N ASP A 51 2.91 -7.50 -4.82
CA ASP A 51 3.39 -8.33 -5.92
C ASP A 51 3.40 -9.81 -5.51
N LEU A 52 3.92 -10.13 -4.32
CA LEU A 52 3.90 -11.50 -3.78
C LEU A 52 2.48 -12.03 -3.55
N LEU A 53 1.56 -11.20 -3.05
CA LEU A 53 0.14 -11.59 -2.95
C LEU A 53 -0.45 -11.91 -4.33
N GLY A 54 -0.08 -11.15 -5.35
CA GLY A 54 -0.43 -11.44 -6.74
C GLY A 54 0.03 -12.84 -7.16
N ASP A 55 1.32 -13.13 -6.95
CA ASP A 55 1.93 -14.41 -7.31
C ASP A 55 1.32 -15.60 -6.55
N TYR A 56 1.17 -15.50 -5.22
CA TYR A 56 0.65 -16.59 -4.39
C TYR A 56 -0.82 -16.91 -4.65
N PHE A 57 -1.62 -15.91 -5.02
CA PHE A 57 -3.05 -16.06 -5.26
C PHE A 57 -3.44 -16.07 -6.75
N ASN A 58 -2.44 -16.11 -7.65
CA ASN A 58 -2.63 -16.12 -9.10
C ASN A 58 -3.50 -14.94 -9.59
N ILE A 59 -3.20 -13.74 -9.11
CA ILE A 59 -3.83 -12.48 -9.49
C ILE A 59 -2.83 -11.70 -10.34
N SER A 60 -3.21 -11.32 -11.56
CA SER A 60 -2.29 -10.60 -12.43
C SER A 60 -2.09 -9.15 -11.98
N SER A 61 -0.90 -8.61 -12.27
CA SER A 61 -0.60 -7.19 -12.10
C SER A 61 -1.60 -6.30 -12.84
N ASP A 62 -2.11 -6.74 -14.00
CA ASP A 62 -3.12 -6.02 -14.79
C ASP A 62 -4.44 -5.90 -14.04
N ASN A 63 -4.90 -6.97 -13.36
CA ASN A 63 -6.12 -6.91 -12.55
C ASN A 63 -5.96 -5.95 -11.36
N ILE A 64 -4.79 -5.95 -10.72
CA ILE A 64 -4.48 -5.03 -9.62
C ILE A 64 -4.44 -3.58 -10.13
N LEU A 65 -3.81 -3.34 -11.29
CA LEU A 65 -3.72 -2.03 -11.92
C LEU A 65 -5.10 -1.50 -12.34
N GLU A 66 -5.98 -2.35 -12.88
CA GLU A 66 -7.36 -1.98 -13.22
C GLU A 66 -8.15 -1.57 -11.97
N ALA A 67 -8.03 -2.34 -10.89
CA ALA A 67 -8.67 -2.01 -9.61
C ALA A 67 -8.14 -0.69 -9.02
N SER A 68 -6.82 -0.47 -9.08
CA SER A 68 -6.16 0.77 -8.65
C SER A 68 -6.64 1.98 -9.48
N THR A 69 -6.72 1.82 -10.80
CA THR A 69 -7.24 2.85 -11.71
C THR A 69 -8.70 3.19 -11.41
N THR A 70 -9.54 2.18 -11.18
CA THR A 70 -10.93 2.37 -10.77
C THR A 70 -11.05 3.14 -9.46
N LYS A 71 -10.20 2.83 -8.47
CA LYS A 71 -10.12 3.60 -7.21
C LYS A 71 -9.69 5.04 -7.48
N ARG A 72 -8.71 5.27 -8.35
CA ARG A 72 -8.23 6.59 -8.77
C ARG A 72 -9.35 7.45 -9.36
N GLU A 73 -10.14 6.88 -10.27
CA GLU A 73 -11.29 7.58 -10.87
C GLU A 73 -12.37 7.91 -9.84
N LYS A 74 -12.66 7.00 -8.89
CA LYS A 74 -13.57 7.29 -7.77
C LYS A 74 -13.04 8.45 -6.91
N LEU A 75 -11.73 8.49 -6.64
CA LEU A 75 -11.13 9.55 -5.83
C LEU A 75 -11.22 10.94 -6.47
N LYS A 76 -11.27 11.05 -7.81
CA LYS A 76 -11.56 12.33 -8.49
C LYS A 76 -12.93 12.91 -8.10
N LYS A 77 -13.92 12.04 -7.86
CA LYS A 77 -15.28 12.45 -7.51
C LYS A 77 -15.50 12.64 -6.01
N TYR A 78 -14.83 11.83 -5.19
CA TYR A 78 -15.15 11.72 -3.76
C TYR A 78 -14.02 12.19 -2.83
N SER A 79 -12.94 12.76 -3.35
CA SER A 79 -11.83 13.30 -2.56
C SER A 79 -11.18 14.50 -3.22
N ASN A 80 -10.33 15.22 -2.48
CA ASN A 80 -9.49 16.31 -3.01
C ASN A 80 -8.09 15.82 -3.43
N LEU A 81 -7.87 14.51 -3.53
CA LEU A 81 -6.54 13.95 -3.78
C LEU A 81 -6.12 14.05 -5.25
N ILE A 82 -7.10 14.09 -6.18
CA ILE A 82 -6.86 13.98 -7.63
C ILE A 82 -7.88 14.85 -8.38
N GLY A 83 -7.39 15.74 -9.24
CA GLY A 83 -8.21 16.63 -10.09
C GLY A 83 -7.58 18.03 -10.20
N ASP A 84 -7.96 18.79 -11.22
CA ASP A 84 -7.53 20.18 -11.39
C ASP A 84 -8.26 21.06 -10.37
N LYS A 85 -7.64 21.28 -9.21
CA LYS A 85 -7.91 22.45 -8.37
C LYS A 85 -6.75 23.41 -8.48
#